data_AF-A0A7W8E854-F1
#
_entry.id   AF-A0A7W8E854-F1
#
_cell.length_a   1.000
_cell.length_b   1.000
_cell.length_c   1.000
_cell.angle_alpha   90.00
_cell.angle_beta   90.00
_cell.angle_gamma   90.00
#
_symmetry.space_group_name_H-M   'P 1'
#
loop_
_entity.id
_entity.type
_entity.pdbx_description
1 polymer ?
#
loop_
_entity_poly.entity_id
_entity_poly.type
_entity_poly.pdbx_seq_one_letter_code
_entity_poly.pdbx_strand_id
1 'polypeptide(L)'
;MVPLNLSHGTAQSGFLYQSFLQGITTPGKADSPNLGVQVLAVHSGGLVLQKSGDLPSQINRCLADANSFYEMTFDADPGDAFGVYHSVSVSADYPGATERTLTAYYAGKPQAVITPSLLPNK
;
A
#
# COMPACT_ATOMS: atom_id res chain seq x y z
N MET A 1 4.62 -26.52 -12.45
CA MET A 1 5.26 -25.41 -11.70
C MET A 1 6.12 -24.65 -12.69
N VAL A 2 5.60 -23.55 -13.24
CA VAL A 2 6.31 -22.73 -14.24
C VAL A 2 7.04 -21.62 -13.49
N PRO A 3 8.37 -21.47 -13.68
CA PRO A 3 9.09 -20.38 -13.04
C PRO A 3 8.65 -19.04 -13.62
N LEU A 4 8.52 -18.02 -12.75
CA LEU A 4 8.31 -16.63 -13.13
C LEU A 4 9.52 -16.15 -13.94
N ASN A 5 9.45 -16.28 -15.27
CA ASN A 5 10.44 -15.72 -16.17
C ASN A 5 10.16 -14.23 -16.35
N LEU A 6 10.94 -13.39 -15.66
CA LEU A 6 11.00 -11.94 -15.87
C LEU A 6 12.10 -11.55 -16.87
N SER A 7 12.40 -12.39 -17.86
CA SER A 7 13.23 -11.98 -18.99
C SER A 7 12.31 -11.46 -20.10
N HIS A 8 12.33 -10.14 -20.28
CA HIS A 8 12.48 -9.41 -21.54
C HIS A 8 12.24 -7.94 -21.25
N GLY A 9 13.34 -7.24 -20.98
CA GLY A 9 13.36 -5.79 -20.98
C GLY A 9 13.04 -5.27 -22.38
N THR A 10 11.82 -4.79 -22.56
CA THR A 10 11.50 -3.76 -23.56
C THR A 10 11.16 -2.49 -22.81
N ALA A 11 11.53 -1.34 -23.38
CA ALA A 11 11.48 -0.02 -22.77
C ALA A 11 10.05 0.57 -22.66
N GLN A 12 9.07 -0.25 -22.28
CA GLN A 12 7.66 0.11 -22.13
C GLN A 12 7.18 -0.61 -20.86
N SER A 13 6.83 -0.01 -19.74
CA SER A 13 6.18 1.27 -19.52
C SER A 13 6.22 1.51 -18.02
N GLY A 14 6.91 2.55 -17.54
CA GLY A 14 6.95 2.90 -16.12
C GLY A 14 5.58 3.25 -15.52
N PHE A 15 4.53 3.24 -16.34
CA PHE A 15 3.17 3.69 -16.05
C PHE A 15 2.10 2.59 -16.15
N LEU A 16 2.43 1.35 -16.53
CA LEU A 16 1.41 0.29 -16.68
C LEU A 16 0.68 -0.01 -15.38
N TYR A 17 1.35 0.13 -14.23
CA TYR A 17 0.75 -0.12 -12.93
C TYR A 17 -0.39 0.87 -12.61
N GLN A 18 -0.40 2.07 -13.21
CA GLN A 18 -1.39 3.11 -12.94
C GLN A 18 -2.80 2.66 -13.31
N SER A 19 -2.93 1.86 -14.38
CA SER A 19 -4.19 1.24 -14.80
C SER A 19 -4.74 0.24 -13.77
N PHE A 20 -3.93 -0.20 -12.82
CA PHE A 20 -4.28 -1.17 -11.78
C PHE A 20 -4.41 -0.55 -10.39
N LEU A 21 -4.37 0.79 -10.28
CA LEU A 21 -4.58 1.51 -9.01
C LEU A 21 -6.06 1.61 -8.60
N GLN A 22 -6.96 1.14 -9.46
CA GLN A 22 -8.36 1.01 -9.07
C GLN A 22 -8.48 -0.09 -8.03
N GLY A 23 -9.16 0.21 -6.92
CA GLY A 23 -9.39 -0.76 -5.85
C GLY A 23 -10.10 -2.01 -6.39
N ILE A 24 -9.59 -3.18 -6.02
CA ILE A 24 -10.28 -4.44 -6.28
C ILE A 24 -11.42 -4.54 -5.26
N THR A 25 -12.68 -4.46 -5.69
CA THR A 25 -13.83 -4.51 -4.76
C THR A 25 -14.33 -5.92 -4.50
N THR A 26 -13.88 -6.90 -5.29
CA THR A 26 -14.32 -8.31 -5.22
C THR A 26 -13.19 -9.23 -5.66
N PRO A 27 -12.99 -10.41 -5.02
CA PRO A 27 -11.89 -11.31 -5.34
C PRO A 27 -11.77 -11.69 -6.83
N GLY A 28 -12.90 -11.87 -7.52
CA GLY A 28 -12.92 -12.23 -8.95
C GLY A 28 -12.47 -11.14 -9.93
N LYS A 29 -12.17 -9.92 -9.44
CA LYS A 29 -11.61 -8.82 -10.23
C LYS A 29 -10.10 -8.63 -10.00
N ALA A 30 -9.49 -9.48 -9.17
CA ALA A 30 -8.06 -9.44 -8.93
C ALA A 30 -7.32 -10.15 -10.06
N ASP A 31 -6.41 -9.45 -10.72
CA ASP A 31 -5.47 -10.02 -11.67
C ASP A 31 -4.02 -9.86 -11.17
N SER A 32 -3.11 -10.63 -11.76
CA SER A 32 -1.70 -10.60 -11.39
C SER A 32 -1.07 -9.19 -11.38
N PRO A 33 -1.39 -8.26 -12.30
CA PRO A 33 -0.82 -6.92 -12.26
C PRO A 33 -1.28 -6.08 -11.05
N ASN A 34 -2.45 -6.36 -10.46
CA ASN A 34 -2.90 -5.68 -9.24
C ASN A 34 -2.01 -6.00 -8.03
N LEU A 35 -1.26 -7.10 -8.08
CA LEU A 35 -0.30 -7.51 -7.05
C LEU A 35 1.14 -7.06 -7.36
N GLY A 36 1.33 -6.23 -8.40
CA GLY A 36 2.63 -5.66 -8.71
C GLY A 36 3.13 -4.75 -7.58
N VAL A 37 4.43 -4.81 -7.27
CA VAL A 37 5.05 -4.03 -6.17
C VAL A 37 4.75 -2.53 -6.28
N GLN A 38 4.64 -2.01 -7.51
CA GLN A 38 4.31 -0.60 -7.74
C GLN A 38 2.87 -0.27 -7.32
N VAL A 39 1.92 -1.15 -7.59
CA VAL A 39 0.51 -1.02 -7.17
C VAL A 39 0.41 -1.09 -5.65
N LEU A 40 1.09 -2.06 -5.04
CA LEU A 40 1.13 -2.23 -3.58
C LEU A 40 1.77 -1.03 -2.88
N ALA A 41 2.86 -0.49 -3.43
CA ALA A 41 3.52 0.69 -2.88
C ALA A 41 2.58 1.90 -2.88
N VAL A 42 1.78 2.12 -3.93
CA VAL A 42 0.80 3.22 -3.93
C VAL A 42 -0.34 2.96 -2.95
N HIS A 43 -0.91 1.74 -2.93
CA HIS A 43 -2.04 1.42 -2.04
C HIS A 43 -1.70 1.45 -0.55
N SER A 44 -0.42 1.34 -0.18
CA SER A 44 0.04 1.52 1.19
C SER A 44 0.36 2.98 1.54
N GLY A 45 0.24 3.93 0.60
CA GLY A 45 0.70 5.31 0.76
C GLY A 45 2.20 5.52 0.49
N GLY A 46 2.93 4.50 0.07
CA GLY A 46 4.36 4.55 -0.28
C GLY A 46 4.67 5.11 -1.68
N LEU A 47 5.97 5.18 -2.00
CA LEU A 47 6.52 5.69 -3.27
C LEU A 47 6.87 4.57 -4.26
N VAL A 48 6.60 4.83 -5.54
CA VAL A 48 7.13 4.03 -6.65
C VAL A 48 8.44 4.63 -7.14
N LEU A 49 9.51 3.82 -7.10
CA LEU A 49 10.76 4.15 -7.77
C LEU A 49 10.56 3.99 -9.28
N GLN A 50 10.82 5.05 -10.02
CA GLN A 50 10.82 5.06 -11.46
C GLN A 50 12.10 4.43 -11.99
N LYS A 51 11.98 3.75 -13.13
CA LYS A 51 13.13 3.30 -13.89
C LYS A 51 13.82 4.52 -14.49
N SER A 52 14.76 5.10 -13.75
CA SER A 52 15.59 6.23 -14.18
C SER A 52 17.08 5.91 -13.94
N GLY A 53 17.97 6.65 -14.60
CA GLY A 53 19.41 6.58 -14.34
C GLY A 53 19.84 7.29 -13.06
N ASP A 54 18.90 7.93 -12.34
CA ASP A 54 19.16 8.72 -11.14
C ASP A 54 18.47 8.10 -9.93
N LEU A 55 19.04 7.00 -9.46
CA LEU A 55 18.61 6.35 -8.22
C LEU A 55 18.86 7.21 -6.96
N PRO A 56 19.98 7.94 -6.81
CA PRO A 56 20.23 8.77 -5.63
C PRO A 56 19.14 9.81 -5.37
N SER A 57 18.69 10.54 -6.39
CA SER A 57 17.61 11.53 -6.21
C SER A 57 16.28 10.89 -5.81
N GLN A 58 16.00 9.69 -6.31
CA GLN A 58 14.79 8.97 -5.93
C GLN A 58 14.83 8.46 -4.49
N ILE A 59 16.00 8.03 -4.01
CA ILE A 59 16.20 7.68 -2.60
C ILE A 59 16.02 8.91 -1.72
N ASN A 60 16.60 10.06 -2.09
CA ASN A 60 16.43 11.31 -1.35
C ASN A 60 14.96 11.73 -1.27
N ARG A 61 14.17 11.52 -2.33
CA ARG A 61 12.71 11.72 -2.30
C ARG A 61 12.02 10.82 -1.29
N CYS A 62 12.38 9.53 -1.23
CA CYS A 62 11.83 8.60 -0.24
C CYS A 62 12.21 8.99 1.19
N LEU A 63 13.43 9.45 1.42
CA LEU A 63 13.87 9.93 2.73
C LEU A 63 13.12 11.20 3.16
N ALA A 64 12.90 12.14 2.24
CA ALA A 64 12.13 13.35 2.52
C ALA A 64 10.67 13.03 2.91
N ASP A 65 10.05 12.07 2.22
CA ASP A 65 8.70 11.57 2.51
C ASP A 65 8.62 10.88 3.88
N ALA A 66 9.65 10.11 4.24
CA ALA A 66 9.72 9.39 5.51
C ALA A 66 10.03 10.28 6.73
N ASN A 67 10.51 11.51 6.55
CA ASN A 67 10.91 12.39 7.66
C ASN A 67 9.74 13.05 8.38
N SER A 68 8.56 13.12 7.77
CA SER A 68 7.38 13.78 8.34
C SER A 68 6.13 12.96 8.06
N PHE A 69 5.90 11.92 8.85
CA PHE A 69 4.71 11.08 8.76
C PHE A 69 3.86 11.19 10.04
N TYR A 70 2.56 10.97 9.87
CA TYR A 70 1.62 10.75 10.96
C TYR A 70 1.14 9.31 10.91
N GLU A 71 1.06 8.65 12.06
CA GLU A 71 0.37 7.38 12.20
C GLU A 71 -1.08 7.66 12.59
N MET A 72 -2.02 7.12 11.81
CA MET A 72 -3.45 7.17 12.11
C MET A 72 -3.98 5.76 12.17
N THR A 73 -4.67 5.44 13.25
CA THR A 73 -5.36 4.18 13.44
C THR A 73 -6.85 4.43 13.58
N PHE A 74 -7.65 3.48 13.11
CA PHE A 74 -9.08 3.47 13.31
C PHE A 74 -9.51 2.04 13.60
N ASP A 75 -10.57 1.89 14.39
CA ASP A 75 -11.20 0.61 14.60
C ASP A 75 -12.22 0.38 13.50
N ALA A 76 -12.01 -0.68 12.72
CA ALA A 76 -13.00 -1.13 11.74
C ALA A 76 -14.24 -1.67 12.46
N ASP A 77 -15.43 -1.42 11.90
CA ASP A 77 -16.69 -1.91 12.46
C ASP A 77 -16.66 -3.46 12.54
N PRO A 78 -16.87 -4.06 13.73
CA PRO A 78 -16.82 -5.52 13.89
C PRO A 78 -18.01 -6.25 13.21
N GLY A 79 -19.01 -5.52 12.72
CA GLY A 79 -20.24 -6.08 12.14
C GLY A 79 -20.14 -6.57 10.70
N ASP A 80 -19.05 -6.27 9.98
CA ASP A 80 -18.95 -6.60 8.57
C ASP A 80 -18.66 -8.08 8.32
N ALA A 81 -19.25 -8.59 7.23
CA ALA A 81 -18.95 -9.93 6.76
C ALA A 81 -17.47 -10.01 6.33
N PHE A 82 -16.86 -11.18 6.55
CA PHE A 82 -15.47 -11.40 6.16
C PHE A 82 -15.24 -11.12 4.66
N GLY A 83 -14.21 -10.35 4.34
CA GLY A 83 -13.81 -10.04 2.97
C GLY A 83 -14.62 -8.91 2.30
N VAL A 84 -15.44 -8.17 3.05
CA VAL A 84 -16.11 -6.96 2.54
C VAL A 84 -15.06 -5.86 2.32
N TYR A 85 -15.10 -5.21 1.16
CA TYR A 85 -14.19 -4.14 0.79
C TYR A 85 -14.68 -2.78 1.34
N HIS A 86 -13.77 -2.03 1.97
CA HIS A 86 -14.00 -0.66 2.42
C HIS A 86 -12.90 0.26 1.92
N SER A 87 -13.28 1.38 1.30
CA SER A 87 -12.34 2.45 0.95
C SER A 87 -12.00 3.28 2.18
N VAL A 88 -10.75 3.73 2.28
CA VAL A 88 -10.27 4.64 3.32
C VAL A 88 -9.69 5.87 2.65
N SER A 89 -10.02 7.04 3.19
CA SER A 89 -9.45 8.32 2.78
C SER A 89 -9.14 9.16 4.01
N VAL A 90 -8.00 9.85 3.99
CA VAL A 90 -7.64 10.84 5.01
C VAL A 90 -7.50 12.17 4.30
N SER A 91 -8.16 13.21 4.81
CA SER A 91 -8.04 14.56 4.29
C SER A 91 -7.25 15.45 5.25
N ALA A 92 -6.37 16.30 4.73
CA ALA A 92 -5.66 17.32 5.52
C ALA A 92 -6.08 18.74 5.10
N ASP A 93 -6.46 19.57 6.06
CA ASP A 93 -6.73 21.00 5.84
C ASP A 93 -5.40 21.80 5.83
N TYR A 94 -4.51 21.44 4.90
CA TYR A 94 -3.22 22.10 4.72
C TYR A 94 -2.94 22.36 3.23
N PRO A 95 -2.80 23.63 2.80
CA PRO A 95 -2.48 23.97 1.42
C PRO A 95 -1.16 23.33 0.96
N GLY A 96 -1.22 22.49 -0.08
CA GLY A 96 -0.04 21.83 -0.65
C GLY A 96 0.34 20.50 -0.01
N ALA A 97 -0.46 19.97 0.93
CA ALA A 97 -0.29 18.59 1.40
C ALA A 97 -0.53 17.59 0.25
N THR A 98 0.27 16.53 0.21
CA THR A 98 -0.01 15.35 -0.60
C THR A 98 -0.48 14.25 0.34
N GLU A 99 -1.72 13.81 0.18
CA GLU A 99 -2.30 12.72 0.98
C GLU A 99 -1.81 11.38 0.45
N ARG A 100 -1.19 10.59 1.31
CA ARG A 100 -0.64 9.27 0.96
C ARG A 100 -0.97 8.32 2.08
N THR A 101 -2.03 7.56 1.87
CA THR A 101 -2.59 6.69 2.90
C THR A 101 -2.89 5.32 2.35
N LEU A 102 -3.15 4.38 3.27
CA LEU A 102 -3.88 3.18 2.93
C LEU A 102 -5.17 3.59 2.20
N THR A 103 -5.41 3.01 1.02
CA THR A 103 -6.57 3.38 0.20
C THR A 103 -7.82 2.56 0.51
N ALA A 104 -7.64 1.39 1.12
CA ALA A 104 -8.73 0.46 1.42
C ALA A 104 -8.30 -0.63 2.41
N TYR A 105 -9.28 -1.26 3.05
CA TYR A 105 -9.12 -2.51 3.78
C TYR A 105 -10.23 -3.51 3.41
N TYR A 106 -9.98 -4.77 3.70
CA TYR A 106 -11.02 -5.80 3.69
C TYR A 106 -11.37 -6.16 5.13
N ALA A 107 -12.66 -6.25 5.43
CA ALA A 107 -13.14 -6.68 6.73
C ALA A 107 -12.56 -8.06 7.09
N GLY A 108 -11.80 -8.10 8.18
CA GLY A 108 -11.25 -9.33 8.75
C GLY A 108 -11.99 -9.72 10.02
N LYS A 109 -11.66 -10.89 10.57
CA LYS A 109 -11.97 -11.13 11.99
C LYS A 109 -11.01 -10.27 12.82
N PRO A 110 -11.46 -9.63 13.92
CA PRO A 110 -10.56 -8.93 14.81
C PRO A 110 -9.43 -9.86 15.22
N GLN A 111 -8.19 -9.48 14.88
CA GLN A 111 -7.03 -10.25 15.26
C GLN A 111 -6.91 -10.15 16.78
N ALA A 112 -6.83 -11.30 17.46
CA ALA A 112 -6.67 -11.31 18.91
C ALA A 112 -5.47 -10.43 19.26
N VAL A 113 -5.70 -9.38 20.06
CA VAL A 113 -4.65 -8.48 20.52
C VAL A 113 -3.63 -9.34 21.26
N ILE A 114 -2.45 -9.52 20.66
CA ILE A 114 -1.35 -10.21 21.32
C ILE A 114 -0.77 -9.20 22.30
N THR A 115 -1.31 -9.16 23.52
CA THR A 115 -0.72 -8.36 24.59
C THR A 115 0.71 -8.89 24.81
N PRO A 116 1.77 -8.10 24.58
CA PRO A 116 3.11 -8.53 24.94
C PRO A 116 3.11 -8.74 26.45
N SER A 117 3.32 -9.97 26.90
CA SER A 117 3.51 -10.24 28.32
C SER A 117 4.83 -9.60 28.74
N LEU A 118 4.76 -8.44 29.39
CA LEU A 118 5.85 -7.94 30.20
C LEU A 118 6.03 -8.93 31.35
N LEU A 119 6.97 -9.86 31.18
CA LEU A 119 7.45 -10.70 32.27
C LEU A 119 7.91 -9.75 33.41
N PRO A 120 7.41 -9.90 34.64
CA PRO A 120 7.92 -9.13 35.76
C PRO A 120 9.38 -9.53 35.97
N ASN A 121 10.26 -8.53 35.84
CA ASN A 121 11.66 -8.67 36.21
C ASN A 121 11.71 -9.02 37.71
N LYS A 122 12.27 -10.19 38.04
CA LYS A 122 12.54 -10.59 39.43
C LYS A 122 13.92 -10.11 39.86
#